data_AF-A0A950TBX8-F1
#
_entry.id   AF-A0A950TBX8-F1
#
_cell.length_a   1.000
_cell.length_b   1.000
_cell.length_c   1.000
_cell.angle_alpha   90.00
_cell.angle_beta   90.00
_cell.angle_gamma   90.00
#
_symmetry.space_group_name_H-M   'P 1'
#
loop_
_entity.id
_entity.type
_entity.pdbx_description
1 polymer ?
#
loop_
_entity_poly.entity_id
_entity_poly.type
_entity_poly.pdbx_seq_one_letter_code
_entity_poly.pdbx_strand_id
1 'polypeptide(L)'
;MKPANNGIGAQAPDRNSALSTSGVARRELMKIGAAAVAGLPMLAGSPLLAEPVAQQPAAAGATPGPPPSGNAAAAASESSGWDEPTRQLVDYAASFSDANLSDHAVEAASYTLLDTMAALVAGFEAEPVRIGARMARQSSSELKSTVMGYGITTSPEMATFVNGCMLRCAEFNDVNTGGHFSDTISAILAVGEAFRASGAQVLGAVVLSYELTGAMTNAGARARGWDSPFELPAIALATGKLMGLSREQLGNALSLALVSHMPMSVAHKGPLSMWKSCHAGETARCAVFSALLARAGMTAPPQPFAAEGGLFFHLGAFKDLRLPANGPGGRMVIETTNYKRYPSEASTQSVIELLPEIRAWTRPEDVASILIELPPGWVKEVADPSKWDLHNHETADHSMPYVIARGLLDGEIYLDSFSDAKINDPAARALMGLMTARANSNETYQNEALSLSGQLRLTVRNKSGGELVKETTIGYKRPLTHEEIVAKFDRVCAFRQVSDAQRAQGRSQWLNLRAIGDIAEPINTFATFGRPQPL
;
A
#
# COMPACT_ATOMS: atom_id res chain seq x y z
N MET A 1 48.21 -66.67 -29.95
CA MET A 1 48.16 -66.17 -28.56
C MET A 1 47.19 -65.00 -28.49
N LYS A 2 46.16 -65.07 -27.63
CA LYS A 2 45.32 -63.96 -27.12
C LYS A 2 46.14 -63.13 -26.09
N PRO A 3 45.68 -61.97 -25.52
CA PRO A 3 44.30 -61.50 -25.23
C PRO A 3 44.11 -59.97 -25.44
N ALA A 4 43.18 -59.21 -24.84
CA ALA A 4 41.70 -59.21 -24.76
C ALA A 4 41.26 -57.80 -24.23
N ASN A 5 40.06 -57.35 -24.64
CA ASN A 5 39.09 -56.40 -24.05
C ASN A 5 39.51 -55.29 -23.06
N ASN A 6 38.96 -54.08 -23.27
CA ASN A 6 38.47 -53.18 -22.20
C ASN A 6 37.35 -52.26 -22.70
N GLY A 7 36.26 -52.18 -21.94
CA GLY A 7 35.11 -51.33 -22.21
C GLY A 7 34.68 -50.52 -20.98
N ILE A 8 34.31 -49.27 -21.26
CA ILE A 8 33.24 -48.41 -20.68
C ILE A 8 33.32 -48.00 -19.20
N GLY A 9 33.25 -46.67 -19.00
CA GLY A 9 32.32 -46.06 -18.01
C GLY A 9 32.95 -45.17 -16.95
N ALA A 10 32.88 -43.85 -17.15
CA ALA A 10 33.33 -42.84 -16.20
C ALA A 10 32.35 -42.65 -15.02
N GLN A 11 32.89 -42.61 -13.80
CA GLN A 11 32.22 -42.17 -12.57
C GLN A 11 32.84 -40.86 -12.08
N ALA A 12 31.98 -39.97 -11.58
CA ALA A 12 32.30 -38.72 -10.90
C ALA A 12 32.89 -38.97 -9.48
N PRO A 13 33.69 -38.04 -8.92
CA PRO A 13 34.31 -38.24 -7.62
C PRO A 13 33.41 -37.82 -6.46
N ASP A 14 33.49 -38.69 -5.46
CA ASP A 14 32.87 -38.70 -4.16
C ASP A 14 33.50 -37.67 -3.20
N ARG A 15 32.70 -37.02 -2.36
CA ARG A 15 33.17 -36.34 -1.13
C ARG A 15 32.19 -36.63 0.01
N ASN A 16 32.53 -37.66 0.76
CA ASN A 16 31.98 -37.96 2.07
C ASN A 16 32.66 -37.10 3.15
N SER A 17 31.87 -36.38 3.95
CA SER A 17 32.07 -36.32 5.42
C SER A 17 30.83 -35.74 6.14
N ALA A 18 30.02 -36.69 6.62
CA ALA A 18 29.34 -36.76 7.93
C ALA A 18 28.50 -35.56 8.44
N LEU A 19 27.19 -35.79 8.60
CA LEU A 19 26.56 -36.16 9.89
C LEU A 19 25.07 -36.54 9.73
N SER A 20 24.84 -37.85 9.68
CA SER A 20 23.79 -38.63 10.36
C SER A 20 22.39 -38.00 10.59
N THR A 21 21.44 -38.35 9.72
CA THR A 21 20.00 -38.35 10.01
C THR A 21 19.54 -39.75 10.46
N SER A 22 19.02 -39.86 11.69
CA SER A 22 17.99 -40.84 12.07
C SER A 22 16.85 -40.00 12.67
N GLY A 23 15.64 -40.00 12.12
CA GLY A 23 14.78 -41.16 11.98
C GLY A 23 13.87 -41.25 13.20
N VAL A 24 12.97 -40.28 13.39
CA VAL A 24 11.90 -40.36 14.41
C VAL A 24 10.56 -40.44 13.71
N ALA A 25 9.90 -41.58 13.95
CA ALA A 25 8.63 -41.94 13.38
C ALA A 25 7.47 -41.11 13.94
N ARG A 26 6.44 -40.99 13.11
CA ARG A 26 5.14 -40.33 13.31
C ARG A 26 4.34 -41.01 14.44
N ARG A 27 4.77 -40.89 15.71
CA ARG A 27 3.98 -41.31 16.89
C ARG A 27 4.29 -40.61 18.23
N GLU A 28 5.22 -39.65 18.28
CA GLU A 28 5.66 -38.98 19.51
C GLU A 28 5.25 -37.48 19.56
N LEU A 29 3.98 -37.16 19.29
CA LEU A 29 3.46 -35.78 19.42
C LEU A 29 2.07 -35.70 20.09
N MET A 30 1.69 -36.72 20.86
CA MET A 30 0.55 -36.66 21.78
C MET A 30 0.94 -37.31 23.12
N LYS A 31 1.57 -36.53 24.01
CA LYS A 31 1.75 -36.89 25.44
C LYS A 31 2.37 -35.74 26.25
N ILE A 32 1.77 -34.55 26.24
CA ILE A 32 1.86 -33.61 27.37
C ILE A 32 0.48 -32.99 27.56
N GLY A 33 -0.34 -33.71 28.33
CA GLY A 33 -1.66 -33.31 28.77
C GLY A 33 -2.11 -34.30 29.84
N ALA A 34 -2.46 -33.78 31.01
CA ALA A 34 -2.95 -34.47 32.21
C ALA A 34 -1.90 -35.09 33.15
N ALA A 35 -1.49 -34.32 34.18
CA ALA A 35 -1.30 -34.79 35.56
C ALA A 35 -1.02 -33.61 36.51
N ALA A 36 -2.08 -32.98 37.04
CA ALA A 36 -2.05 -32.26 38.33
C ALA A 36 -3.48 -31.83 38.75
N VAL A 37 -4.34 -32.80 39.08
CA VAL A 37 -5.55 -32.55 39.89
C VAL A 37 -5.75 -33.74 40.82
N ALA A 38 -5.47 -33.56 42.12
CA ALA A 38 -6.10 -34.28 43.23
C ALA A 38 -5.70 -33.64 44.57
N GLY A 39 -6.68 -33.09 45.30
CA GLY A 39 -6.49 -32.61 46.68
C GLY A 39 -7.58 -31.63 47.20
N LEU A 40 -8.79 -32.17 47.42
CA LEU A 40 -9.97 -31.78 48.26
C LEU A 40 -9.95 -30.52 49.19
N PRO A 41 -11.11 -30.05 49.74
CA PRO A 41 -12.53 -30.46 49.55
C PRO A 41 -13.54 -29.31 49.25
N MET A 42 -14.74 -29.72 48.79
CA MET A 42 -15.94 -28.89 48.71
C MET A 42 -16.55 -28.59 50.09
N LEU A 43 -16.99 -27.34 50.30
CA LEU A 43 -18.04 -27.00 51.26
C LEU A 43 -19.08 -26.08 50.59
N ALA A 44 -20.33 -26.35 50.96
CA ALA A 44 -21.57 -25.86 50.37
C ALA A 44 -21.80 -24.36 50.50
N GLY A 45 -22.62 -23.83 49.58
CA GLY A 45 -22.94 -22.41 49.48
C GLY A 45 -23.98 -21.88 50.47
N SER A 46 -24.01 -20.56 50.57
CA SER A 46 -25.20 -19.70 50.68
C SER A 46 -24.79 -18.23 50.49
N PRO A 47 -25.72 -17.34 50.08
CA PRO A 47 -25.43 -16.10 49.34
C PRO A 47 -25.34 -14.88 50.27
N LEU A 48 -24.66 -13.80 49.85
CA LEU A 48 -24.83 -12.47 50.47
C LEU A 48 -24.38 -11.32 49.54
N LEU A 49 -25.39 -10.57 49.11
CA LEU A 49 -25.53 -9.11 49.01
C LEU A 49 -24.43 -8.28 48.31
N ALA A 50 -24.89 -7.61 47.25
CA ALA A 50 -24.28 -6.43 46.67
C ALA A 50 -24.40 -5.21 47.61
N GLU A 51 -23.35 -4.41 47.67
CA GLU A 51 -23.37 -3.01 48.15
C GLU A 51 -22.62 -2.11 47.16
N PRO A 52 -23.00 -0.83 47.02
CA PRO A 52 -22.63 0.03 45.90
C PRO A 52 -21.33 0.80 46.16
N VAL A 53 -20.52 1.02 45.12
CA VAL A 53 -19.40 1.99 45.16
C VAL A 53 -19.85 3.30 44.55
N ALA A 54 -19.64 4.36 45.34
CA ALA A 54 -20.13 5.72 45.17
C ALA A 54 -19.61 6.45 43.92
N GLN A 55 -20.50 7.27 43.35
CA GLN A 55 -20.20 8.27 42.33
C GLN A 55 -19.31 9.39 42.90
N GLN A 56 -18.21 9.70 42.23
CA GLN A 56 -17.49 10.98 42.39
C GLN A 56 -18.16 12.08 41.54
N PRO A 57 -18.25 13.33 42.03
CA PRO A 57 -18.93 14.40 41.32
C PRO A 57 -18.08 14.95 40.16
N ALA A 58 -18.78 15.35 39.10
CA ALA A 58 -18.25 16.00 37.91
C ALA A 58 -17.60 17.35 38.24
N ALA A 59 -16.36 17.57 37.79
CA ALA A 59 -15.73 18.88 37.77
C ALA A 59 -16.16 19.64 36.50
N ALA A 60 -16.89 20.73 36.71
CA ALA A 60 -17.28 21.67 35.67
C ALA A 60 -16.16 22.69 35.40
N GLY A 61 -15.93 23.00 34.13
CA GLY A 61 -15.49 24.31 33.63
C GLY A 61 -14.03 24.73 33.89
N ALA A 62 -13.15 24.42 32.94
CA ALA A 62 -11.91 25.17 32.74
C ALA A 62 -11.81 25.61 31.27
N THR A 63 -11.91 26.91 31.04
CA THR A 63 -11.58 27.56 29.75
C THR A 63 -10.08 27.45 29.46
N PRO A 64 -9.63 27.23 28.21
CA PRO A 64 -8.20 27.18 27.91
C PRO A 64 -7.61 28.59 27.96
N GLY A 65 -6.57 28.78 28.78
CA GLY A 65 -5.75 30.00 28.77
C GLY A 65 -4.82 30.06 27.55
N PRO A 66 -4.27 31.25 27.23
CA PRO A 66 -3.40 31.44 26.08
C PRO A 66 -2.06 30.69 26.25
N PRO A 67 -1.38 30.30 25.15
CA PRO A 67 -0.14 29.55 25.23
C PRO A 67 0.98 30.40 25.83
N PRO A 68 1.91 29.81 26.60
CA PRO A 68 3.02 30.55 27.19
C PRO A 68 3.98 31.05 26.12
N SER A 69 4.32 32.33 26.22
CA SER A 69 5.30 33.01 25.37
C SER A 69 6.73 32.64 25.76
N GLY A 70 7.53 32.22 24.78
CA GLY A 70 8.99 32.40 24.71
C GLY A 70 9.86 31.60 25.69
N ASN A 71 10.84 30.88 25.14
CA ASN A 71 12.00 30.25 25.80
C ASN A 71 11.88 28.90 26.53
N ALA A 72 10.72 28.24 26.59
CA ALA A 72 10.65 26.85 27.10
C ALA A 72 11.03 25.77 26.05
N ALA A 73 11.06 26.11 24.76
CA ALA A 73 11.22 25.13 23.68
C ALA A 73 12.65 24.56 23.53
N ALA A 74 13.67 25.25 24.01
CA ALA A 74 15.07 24.82 23.86
C ALA A 74 15.56 23.87 24.97
N ALA A 75 14.90 23.84 26.14
CA ALA A 75 15.30 22.98 27.25
C ALA A 75 14.56 21.62 27.28
N ALA A 76 13.43 21.49 26.57
CA ALA A 76 12.67 20.24 26.47
C ALA A 76 13.26 19.23 25.45
N SER A 77 14.33 19.57 24.73
CA SER A 77 14.90 18.70 23.70
C SER A 77 15.80 17.59 24.25
N GLU A 78 16.30 17.70 25.48
CA GLU A 78 17.17 16.68 26.10
C GLU A 78 16.42 15.64 26.95
N SER A 79 15.14 15.85 27.27
CA SER A 79 14.42 15.04 28.26
C SER A 79 13.58 13.87 27.71
N SER A 80 13.44 13.71 26.39
CA SER A 80 12.56 12.68 25.81
C SER A 80 13.22 11.30 25.65
N GLY A 81 14.56 11.22 25.75
CA GLY A 81 15.31 9.98 25.56
C GLY A 81 15.19 9.37 24.15
N TRP A 82 14.72 10.14 23.17
CA TRP A 82 14.49 9.67 21.81
C TRP A 82 15.79 9.31 21.08
N ASP A 83 15.71 8.28 20.24
CA ASP A 83 16.77 8.02 19.28
C ASP A 83 16.80 9.09 18.18
N GLU A 84 17.93 9.18 17.49
CA GLU A 84 18.15 10.21 16.48
C GLU A 84 17.09 10.21 15.36
N PRO A 85 16.70 9.06 14.77
CA PRO A 85 15.66 9.04 13.74
C PRO A 85 14.31 9.55 14.26
N THR A 86 13.89 9.14 15.46
CA THR A 86 12.64 9.62 16.06
C THR A 86 12.68 11.14 16.22
N ARG A 87 13.78 11.67 16.77
CA ARG A 87 13.97 13.11 16.95
C ARG A 87 13.88 13.86 15.62
N GLN A 88 14.59 13.40 14.59
CA GLN A 88 14.60 14.02 13.26
C GLN A 88 13.20 14.03 12.61
N LEU A 89 12.50 12.90 12.62
CA LEU A 89 11.17 12.78 12.01
C LEU A 89 10.13 13.65 12.72
N VAL A 90 10.16 13.65 14.06
CA VAL A 90 9.25 14.47 14.88
C VAL A 90 9.55 15.97 14.71
N ASP A 91 10.82 16.38 14.72
CA ASP A 91 11.21 17.78 14.54
C ASP A 91 10.82 18.29 13.14
N TYR A 92 10.98 17.44 12.13
CA TYR A 92 10.56 17.74 10.76
C TYR A 92 9.05 17.92 10.67
N ALA A 93 8.25 16.97 11.17
CA ALA A 93 6.79 17.08 11.19
C ALA A 93 6.32 18.30 12.00
N ALA A 94 6.89 18.53 13.18
CA ALA A 94 6.51 19.67 14.03
C ALA A 94 6.74 21.02 13.32
N SER A 95 7.88 21.15 12.61
CA SER A 95 8.24 22.39 11.90
C SER A 95 7.61 22.53 10.51
N PHE A 96 7.06 21.46 9.92
CA PHE A 96 6.41 21.50 8.61
C PHE A 96 5.14 22.36 8.64
N SER A 97 4.97 23.26 7.67
CA SER A 97 3.77 24.12 7.58
C SER A 97 3.24 24.13 6.15
N ASP A 98 1.92 24.00 6.03
CA ASP A 98 1.18 24.13 4.78
C ASP A 98 1.32 25.52 4.14
N ALA A 99 1.60 26.56 4.95
CA ALA A 99 1.89 27.91 4.46
C ALA A 99 3.19 27.98 3.64
N ASN A 100 4.09 27.00 3.79
CA ASN A 100 5.37 26.97 3.09
C ASN A 100 5.31 26.17 1.77
N LEU A 101 4.16 25.62 1.41
CA LEU A 101 4.00 24.91 0.14
C LEU A 101 4.11 25.88 -1.04
N SER A 102 4.97 25.53 -2.00
CA SER A 102 5.03 26.22 -3.29
C SER A 102 3.75 25.95 -4.10
N ASP A 103 3.46 26.82 -5.06
CA ASP A 103 2.30 26.59 -5.96
C ASP A 103 2.45 25.28 -6.75
N HIS A 104 3.68 24.89 -7.11
CA HIS A 104 3.97 23.60 -7.74
C HIS A 104 3.65 22.41 -6.84
N ALA A 105 4.01 22.48 -5.55
CA ALA A 105 3.68 21.42 -4.60
C ALA A 105 2.17 21.31 -4.36
N VAL A 106 1.46 22.45 -4.28
CA VAL A 106 0.00 22.49 -4.18
C VAL A 106 -0.65 21.89 -5.42
N GLU A 107 -0.17 22.24 -6.61
CA GLU A 107 -0.67 21.70 -7.87
C GLU A 107 -0.46 20.17 -7.92
N ALA A 108 0.77 19.71 -7.69
CA ALA A 108 1.11 18.28 -7.66
C ALA A 108 0.22 17.52 -6.67
N ALA A 109 0.08 18.00 -5.44
CA ALA A 109 -0.77 17.39 -4.42
C ALA A 109 -2.25 17.34 -4.83
N SER A 110 -2.75 18.37 -5.51
CA SER A 110 -4.15 18.43 -5.97
C SER A 110 -4.43 17.38 -7.06
N TYR A 111 -3.50 17.19 -7.99
CA TYR A 111 -3.61 16.13 -9.00
C TYR A 111 -3.40 14.73 -8.41
N THR A 112 -2.50 14.56 -7.43
CA THR A 112 -2.36 13.31 -6.67
C THR A 112 -3.67 12.94 -5.98
N LEU A 113 -4.35 13.91 -5.35
CA LEU A 113 -5.64 13.70 -4.72
C LEU A 113 -6.72 13.32 -5.73
N LEU A 114 -6.75 13.97 -6.91
CA LEU A 114 -7.70 13.60 -7.97
C LEU A 114 -7.45 12.18 -8.50
N ASP A 115 -6.18 11.78 -8.68
CA ASP A 115 -5.79 10.42 -9.06
C ASP A 115 -6.18 9.39 -8.00
N THR A 116 -5.96 9.73 -6.73
CA THR A 116 -6.38 8.93 -5.56
C THR A 116 -7.89 8.71 -5.56
N MET A 117 -8.66 9.76 -5.83
CA MET A 117 -10.11 9.66 -5.97
C MET A 117 -10.51 8.81 -7.17
N ALA A 118 -9.79 8.88 -8.29
CA ALA A 118 -10.03 8.02 -9.44
C ALA A 118 -9.81 6.54 -9.07
N ALA A 119 -8.73 6.22 -8.37
CA ALA A 119 -8.44 4.86 -7.91
C ALA A 119 -9.45 4.36 -6.86
N LEU A 120 -9.88 5.23 -5.93
CA LEU A 120 -10.97 4.93 -4.99
C LEU A 120 -12.27 4.61 -5.72
N VAL A 121 -12.71 5.46 -6.66
CA VAL A 121 -13.91 5.17 -7.46
C VAL A 121 -13.72 3.89 -8.27
N ALA A 122 -12.51 3.60 -8.76
CA ALA A 122 -12.20 2.38 -9.50
C ALA A 122 -12.42 1.12 -8.66
N GLY A 123 -11.92 1.09 -7.42
CA GLY A 123 -12.03 -0.06 -6.50
C GLY A 123 -13.38 -0.18 -5.80
N PHE A 124 -14.30 0.75 -6.04
CA PHE A 124 -15.66 0.68 -5.51
C PHE A 124 -16.34 -0.67 -5.83
N GLU A 125 -16.99 -1.24 -4.82
CA GLU A 125 -17.62 -2.58 -4.82
C GLU A 125 -16.71 -3.80 -5.01
N ALA A 126 -15.39 -3.67 -4.98
CA ALA A 126 -14.54 -4.84 -4.84
C ALA A 126 -14.92 -5.62 -3.55
N GLU A 127 -14.91 -6.95 -3.60
CA GLU A 127 -15.34 -7.79 -2.46
C GLU A 127 -14.65 -7.45 -1.13
N PRO A 128 -13.31 -7.25 -1.05
CA PRO A 128 -12.67 -6.77 0.19
C PRO A 128 -13.27 -5.46 0.73
N VAL A 129 -13.63 -4.54 -0.16
CA VAL A 129 -14.25 -3.26 0.22
C VAL A 129 -15.65 -3.48 0.78
N ARG A 130 -16.44 -4.39 0.20
CA ARG A 130 -17.79 -4.75 0.69
C ARG A 130 -17.70 -5.39 2.08
N ILE A 131 -16.74 -6.29 2.30
CA ILE A 131 -16.46 -6.89 3.60
C ILE A 131 -16.09 -5.81 4.62
N GLY A 132 -15.17 -4.90 4.27
CA GLY A 132 -14.78 -3.78 5.11
C GLY A 132 -15.96 -2.84 5.43
N ALA A 133 -16.80 -2.52 4.44
CA ALA A 133 -17.97 -1.66 4.62
C ALA A 133 -19.01 -2.28 5.57
N ARG A 134 -19.24 -3.61 5.49
CA ARG A 134 -20.08 -4.33 6.47
C ARG A 134 -19.55 -4.17 7.90
N MET A 135 -18.24 -4.28 8.08
CA MET A 135 -17.59 -4.08 9.39
C MET A 135 -17.70 -2.63 9.87
N ALA A 136 -17.44 -1.66 9.00
CA ALA A 136 -17.54 -0.24 9.32
C ALA A 136 -18.95 0.16 9.79
N ARG A 137 -19.98 -0.43 9.20
CA ARG A 137 -21.39 -0.20 9.54
C ARG A 137 -21.77 -0.66 10.95
N GLN A 138 -20.97 -1.55 11.54
CA GLN A 138 -21.17 -2.05 12.91
C GLN A 138 -20.46 -1.18 13.96
N SER A 139 -19.61 -0.24 13.53
CA SER A 139 -18.85 0.65 14.42
C SER A 139 -19.44 2.06 14.42
N SER A 140 -19.45 2.69 15.58
CA SER A 140 -19.86 4.09 15.78
C SER A 140 -18.84 4.83 16.63
N SER A 141 -18.67 6.13 16.38
CA SER A 141 -17.71 6.97 17.09
C SER A 141 -18.23 8.41 17.20
N GLU A 142 -17.78 9.13 18.23
CA GLU A 142 -18.00 10.57 18.36
C GLU A 142 -17.19 11.35 17.32
N LEU A 143 -15.96 10.92 17.07
CA LEU A 143 -15.17 11.34 15.92
C LEU A 143 -15.71 10.60 14.70
N LYS A 144 -16.27 11.34 13.74
CA LYS A 144 -17.00 10.77 12.62
C LYS A 144 -16.22 10.95 11.33
N SER A 145 -16.09 9.85 10.59
CA SER A 145 -15.53 9.83 9.25
C SER A 145 -16.39 8.99 8.32
N THR A 146 -16.36 9.30 7.04
CA THR A 146 -17.21 8.73 6.02
C THR A 146 -16.48 7.64 5.22
N VAL A 147 -17.08 6.47 5.13
CA VAL A 147 -16.77 5.50 4.08
C VAL A 147 -17.42 6.00 2.80
N MET A 148 -16.61 6.51 1.88
CA MET A 148 -17.06 7.05 0.60
C MET A 148 -17.73 5.96 -0.24
N GLY A 149 -18.63 6.34 -1.14
CA GLY A 149 -19.43 5.43 -1.96
C GLY A 149 -20.63 4.79 -1.25
N TYR A 150 -20.52 4.48 0.05
CA TYR A 150 -21.59 3.83 0.83
C TYR A 150 -22.37 4.76 1.76
N GLY A 151 -21.86 5.97 2.02
CA GLY A 151 -22.48 6.95 2.92
C GLY A 151 -22.48 6.50 4.38
N ILE A 152 -21.62 5.55 4.73
CA ILE A 152 -21.51 5.04 6.10
C ILE A 152 -20.63 5.98 6.90
N THR A 153 -21.19 6.54 7.97
CA THR A 153 -20.41 7.26 8.99
C THR A 153 -19.94 6.29 10.07
N THR A 154 -18.65 6.28 10.36
CA THR A 154 -18.00 5.35 11.30
C THR A 154 -16.81 6.04 12.01
N SER A 155 -15.96 5.29 12.71
CA SER A 155 -14.74 5.81 13.33
C SER A 155 -13.66 6.16 12.27
N PRO A 156 -12.72 7.08 12.57
CA PRO A 156 -11.67 7.46 11.63
C PRO A 156 -10.82 6.26 11.17
N GLU A 157 -10.55 5.32 12.06
CA GLU A 157 -9.80 4.09 11.76
C GLU A 157 -10.57 3.22 10.76
N MET A 158 -11.86 2.99 11.00
CA MET A 158 -12.67 2.16 10.10
C MET A 158 -12.87 2.82 8.74
N ALA A 159 -13.09 4.13 8.68
CA ALA A 159 -13.15 4.86 7.42
C ALA A 159 -11.82 4.81 6.66
N THR A 160 -10.69 4.97 7.38
CA THR A 160 -9.33 4.81 6.82
C THR A 160 -9.16 3.45 6.17
N PHE A 161 -9.48 2.37 6.88
CA PHE A 161 -9.34 1.01 6.37
C PHE A 161 -10.15 0.79 5.10
N VAL A 162 -11.45 1.10 5.11
CA VAL A 162 -12.32 0.80 3.97
C VAL A 162 -12.00 1.69 2.76
N ASN A 163 -11.77 2.99 2.97
CA ASN A 163 -11.38 3.90 1.89
C ASN A 163 -10.00 3.54 1.34
N GLY A 164 -9.06 3.10 2.20
CA GLY A 164 -7.74 2.62 1.79
C GLY A 164 -7.81 1.32 0.99
N CYS A 165 -8.66 0.36 1.39
CA CYS A 165 -8.95 -0.81 0.57
C CYS A 165 -9.49 -0.39 -0.79
N MET A 166 -10.46 0.53 -0.82
CA MET A 166 -11.08 0.99 -2.06
C MET A 166 -10.09 1.66 -3.00
N LEU A 167 -9.20 2.51 -2.46
CA LEU A 167 -8.09 3.13 -3.19
C LEU A 167 -7.16 2.09 -3.82
N ARG A 168 -6.83 1.03 -3.08
CA ARG A 168 -5.78 0.09 -3.44
C ARG A 168 -6.25 -1.08 -4.30
N CYS A 169 -7.53 -1.45 -4.25
CA CYS A 169 -8.10 -2.64 -4.90
C CYS A 169 -7.89 -2.70 -6.42
N ALA A 170 -8.03 -1.58 -7.12
CA ALA A 170 -8.01 -1.56 -8.58
C ALA A 170 -6.59 -1.50 -9.20
N GLU A 171 -5.53 -1.51 -8.38
CA GLU A 171 -4.15 -1.31 -8.86
C GLU A 171 -3.97 -0.05 -9.70
N PHE A 172 -4.67 1.03 -9.33
CA PHE A 172 -4.80 2.19 -10.19
C PHE A 172 -4.33 3.49 -9.56
N ASN A 173 -3.76 3.44 -8.36
CA ASN A 173 -3.22 4.60 -7.67
C ASN A 173 -1.77 4.91 -8.07
N ASP A 174 -1.20 5.92 -7.42
CA ASP A 174 0.13 6.45 -7.70
C ASP A 174 1.24 5.42 -7.50
N VAL A 175 2.44 5.74 -7.99
CA VAL A 175 3.68 5.00 -7.69
C VAL A 175 4.81 6.00 -7.52
N ASN A 176 5.58 5.83 -6.45
CA ASN A 176 6.81 6.57 -6.20
C ASN A 176 7.97 5.60 -5.93
N THR A 177 9.15 6.10 -5.57
CA THR A 177 10.31 5.26 -5.26
C THR A 177 10.00 4.36 -4.07
N GLY A 178 9.79 3.07 -4.37
CA GLY A 178 9.61 1.97 -3.42
C GLY A 178 8.20 1.78 -2.85
N GLY A 179 7.15 2.35 -3.46
CA GLY A 179 5.77 2.03 -3.07
C GLY A 179 4.71 2.98 -3.62
N HIS A 180 3.56 2.96 -2.95
CA HIS A 180 2.36 3.75 -3.27
C HIS A 180 2.13 4.77 -2.16
N PHE A 181 2.60 6.00 -2.33
CA PHE A 181 2.54 6.98 -1.23
C PHE A 181 1.12 7.51 -1.05
N SER A 182 0.24 7.36 -2.04
CA SER A 182 -1.18 7.68 -1.92
C SER A 182 -1.93 6.82 -0.89
N ASP A 183 -1.37 5.67 -0.47
CA ASP A 183 -1.99 4.81 0.54
C ASP A 183 -2.22 5.57 1.87
N THR A 184 -1.38 6.56 2.17
CA THR A 184 -1.52 7.45 3.34
C THR A 184 -2.74 8.38 3.29
N ILE A 185 -3.25 8.69 2.10
CA ILE A 185 -4.26 9.73 1.89
C ILE A 185 -5.60 9.31 2.50
N SER A 186 -5.94 8.03 2.49
CA SER A 186 -7.14 7.50 3.14
C SER A 186 -7.23 7.87 4.63
N ALA A 187 -6.11 7.77 5.35
CA ALA A 187 -6.00 8.16 6.77
C ALA A 187 -6.11 9.67 6.96
N ILE A 188 -5.42 10.42 6.10
CA ILE A 188 -5.41 11.88 6.14
C ILE A 188 -6.81 12.45 5.90
N LEU A 189 -7.57 11.91 4.94
CA LEU A 189 -8.94 12.33 4.67
C LEU A 189 -9.88 11.96 5.83
N ALA A 190 -9.79 10.74 6.35
CA ALA A 190 -10.65 10.31 7.45
C ALA A 190 -10.41 11.14 8.72
N VAL A 191 -9.15 11.34 9.11
CA VAL A 191 -8.78 12.19 10.26
C VAL A 191 -9.11 13.65 9.98
N GLY A 192 -8.83 14.14 8.77
CA GLY A 192 -9.19 15.50 8.35
C GLY A 192 -10.67 15.77 8.53
N GLU A 193 -11.55 14.85 8.11
CA GLU A 193 -13.01 14.98 8.28
C GLU A 193 -13.40 14.99 9.76
N ALA A 194 -12.88 14.04 10.54
CA ALA A 194 -13.21 13.90 11.96
C ALA A 194 -12.80 15.13 12.79
N PHE A 195 -11.73 15.82 12.37
CA PHE A 195 -11.20 17.00 13.02
C PHE A 195 -11.53 18.31 12.28
N ARG A 196 -12.38 18.25 11.24
CA ARG A 196 -12.81 19.40 10.44
C ARG A 196 -11.65 20.23 9.89
N ALA A 197 -10.61 19.56 9.41
CA ALA A 197 -9.46 20.20 8.81
C ALA A 197 -9.86 20.95 7.54
N SER A 198 -9.25 22.12 7.34
CA SER A 198 -9.31 22.82 6.05
C SER A 198 -8.57 22.05 4.96
N GLY A 199 -8.91 22.32 3.71
CA GLY A 199 -8.22 21.70 2.59
C GLY A 199 -6.73 22.09 2.50
N ALA A 200 -6.34 23.27 2.97
CA ALA A 200 -4.94 23.67 3.10
C ALA A 200 -4.17 22.78 4.09
N GLN A 201 -4.76 22.49 5.26
CA GLN A 201 -4.16 21.59 6.26
C GLN A 201 -4.06 20.16 5.70
N VAL A 202 -5.07 19.70 4.97
CA VAL A 202 -5.05 18.38 4.31
C VAL A 202 -3.96 18.29 3.26
N LEU A 203 -3.80 19.30 2.39
CA LEU A 203 -2.70 19.36 1.42
C LEU A 203 -1.34 19.31 2.14
N GLY A 204 -1.17 20.10 3.22
CA GLY A 204 0.03 20.05 4.04
C GLY A 204 0.32 18.67 4.62
N ALA A 205 -0.69 17.97 5.15
CA ALA A 205 -0.55 16.63 5.68
C ALA A 205 -0.20 15.59 4.60
N VAL A 206 -0.80 15.69 3.40
CA VAL A 206 -0.47 14.83 2.26
C VAL A 206 0.98 15.01 1.87
N VAL A 207 1.41 16.25 1.62
CA VAL A 207 2.81 16.55 1.25
C VAL A 207 3.77 16.06 2.34
N LEU A 208 3.52 16.37 3.61
CA LEU A 208 4.33 15.90 4.73
C LEU A 208 4.46 14.37 4.74
N SER A 209 3.37 13.64 4.51
CA SER A 209 3.41 12.18 4.47
C SER A 209 4.27 11.65 3.32
N TYR A 210 4.27 12.31 2.16
CA TYR A 210 5.11 11.92 1.01
C TYR A 210 6.59 12.18 1.29
N GLU A 211 6.93 13.33 1.89
CA GLU A 211 8.30 13.66 2.29
C GLU A 211 8.86 12.61 3.28
N LEU A 212 8.07 12.29 4.30
CA LEU A 212 8.44 11.33 5.34
C LEU A 212 8.61 9.92 4.75
N THR A 213 7.62 9.44 3.98
CA THR A 213 7.69 8.12 3.35
C THR A 213 8.89 8.05 2.39
N GLY A 214 9.06 9.04 1.51
CA GLY A 214 10.18 9.11 0.58
C GLY A 214 11.55 9.10 1.25
N ALA A 215 11.72 9.85 2.35
CA ALA A 215 12.96 9.87 3.12
C ALA A 215 13.30 8.49 3.73
N MET A 216 12.29 7.71 4.10
CA MET A 216 12.46 6.43 4.77
C MET A 216 12.50 5.22 3.83
N THR A 217 11.96 5.31 2.61
CA THR A 217 11.94 4.17 1.66
C THR A 217 13.34 3.69 1.23
N ASN A 218 14.36 4.55 1.31
CA ASN A 218 15.77 4.20 1.04
C ASN A 218 16.39 3.21 2.03
N ALA A 219 15.67 2.81 3.07
CA ALA A 219 16.09 1.84 4.09
C ALA A 219 16.23 0.38 3.62
N GLY A 220 15.65 0.01 2.47
CA GLY A 220 15.72 -1.35 1.93
C GLY A 220 14.99 -2.40 2.79
N ALA A 221 13.88 -2.04 3.44
CA ALA A 221 13.10 -2.96 4.27
C ALA A 221 12.47 -4.11 3.46
N ARG A 222 12.10 -3.86 2.20
CA ARG A 222 11.49 -4.86 1.31
C ARG A 222 12.40 -6.04 0.99
N ALA A 223 13.70 -5.77 0.83
CA ALA A 223 14.72 -6.82 0.67
C ALA A 223 14.84 -7.72 1.92
N ARG A 224 14.31 -7.29 3.08
CA ARG A 224 14.38 -7.99 4.36
C ARG A 224 13.04 -8.58 4.82
N GLY A 225 12.07 -8.65 3.91
CA GLY A 225 10.81 -9.35 4.16
C GLY A 225 9.66 -8.49 4.70
N TRP A 226 9.86 -7.17 4.84
CA TRP A 226 8.80 -6.21 5.19
C TRP A 226 8.21 -5.58 3.95
N ASP A 227 6.99 -5.05 4.03
CA ASP A 227 6.39 -4.36 2.89
C ASP A 227 6.80 -2.87 2.88
N SER A 228 5.94 -2.01 3.42
CA SER A 228 6.18 -0.57 3.59
C SER A 228 6.09 -0.14 5.07
N PRO A 229 6.99 -0.62 5.95
CA PRO A 229 6.90 -0.31 7.38
C PRO A 229 7.01 1.17 7.74
N PHE A 230 7.56 1.97 6.83
CA PHE A 230 7.78 3.40 7.03
C PHE A 230 6.57 4.27 6.73
N GLU A 231 5.51 3.71 6.17
CA GLU A 231 4.23 4.42 6.07
C GLU A 231 3.59 4.60 7.46
N LEU A 232 3.83 3.68 8.41
CA LEU A 232 3.35 3.80 9.79
C LEU A 232 3.76 5.12 10.46
N PRO A 233 5.06 5.45 10.60
CA PRO A 233 5.48 6.71 11.20
C PRO A 233 5.05 7.93 10.37
N ALA A 234 5.05 7.84 9.03
CA ALA A 234 4.62 8.95 8.17
C ALA A 234 3.14 9.31 8.38
N ILE A 235 2.26 8.30 8.42
CA ILE A 235 0.82 8.48 8.64
C ILE A 235 0.55 8.96 10.06
N ALA A 236 1.19 8.39 11.08
CA ALA A 236 1.01 8.78 12.47
C ALA A 236 1.39 10.25 12.71
N LEU A 237 2.50 10.71 12.11
CA LEU A 237 2.92 12.10 12.19
C LEU A 237 1.99 13.05 11.40
N ALA A 238 1.64 12.71 10.16
CA ALA A 238 0.78 13.55 9.33
C ALA A 238 -0.63 13.70 9.92
N THR A 239 -1.23 12.60 10.39
CA THR A 239 -2.54 12.63 11.05
C THR A 239 -2.46 13.26 12.44
N GLY A 240 -1.38 13.03 13.19
CA GLY A 240 -1.11 13.71 14.45
C GLY A 240 -1.06 15.24 14.32
N LYS A 241 -0.51 15.76 13.21
CA LYS A 241 -0.58 17.20 12.91
C LYS A 241 -2.01 17.72 12.77
N LEU A 242 -2.86 17.00 12.02
CA LEU A 242 -4.27 17.37 11.84
C LEU A 242 -5.03 17.35 13.16
N MET A 243 -4.65 16.46 14.08
CA MET A 243 -5.21 16.38 15.43
C MET A 243 -4.67 17.44 16.40
N GLY A 244 -3.65 18.22 16.01
CA GLY A 244 -3.01 19.22 16.86
C GLY A 244 -2.13 18.63 17.97
N LEU A 245 -1.50 17.47 17.74
CA LEU A 245 -0.64 16.82 18.74
C LEU A 245 0.60 17.65 19.07
N SER A 246 0.99 17.62 20.35
CA SER A 246 2.26 18.19 20.80
C SER A 246 3.45 17.41 20.23
N ARG A 247 4.65 18.00 20.28
CA ARG A 247 5.90 17.34 19.87
C ARG A 247 6.06 15.97 20.56
N GLU A 248 5.82 15.92 21.88
CA GLU A 248 5.91 14.68 22.66
C GLU A 248 4.88 13.64 22.20
N GLN A 249 3.64 14.06 21.99
CA GLN A 249 2.58 13.18 21.49
C GLN A 249 2.88 12.66 20.07
N LEU A 250 3.51 13.46 19.20
CA LEU A 250 3.96 13.01 17.89
C LEU A 250 5.02 11.90 18.00
N GLY A 251 5.98 12.02 18.91
CA GLY A 251 6.97 10.97 19.16
C GLY A 251 6.34 9.68 19.71
N ASN A 252 5.36 9.80 20.62
CA ASN A 252 4.60 8.65 21.10
C ASN A 252 3.78 8.00 19.98
N ALA A 253 3.08 8.78 19.15
CA ALA A 253 2.29 8.29 18.03
C ALA A 253 3.16 7.51 17.03
N LEU A 254 4.32 8.07 16.67
CA LEU A 254 5.31 7.43 15.80
C LEU A 254 5.76 6.08 16.37
N SER A 255 6.14 6.05 17.64
CA SER A 255 6.69 4.86 18.28
C SER A 255 5.63 3.76 18.45
N LEU A 256 4.40 4.13 18.89
CA LEU A 256 3.27 3.20 18.97
C LEU A 256 2.97 2.56 17.62
N ALA A 257 2.99 3.35 16.54
CA ALA A 257 2.72 2.85 15.20
C ALA A 257 3.80 1.85 14.78
N LEU A 258 5.08 2.22 14.92
CA LEU A 258 6.20 1.43 14.44
C LEU A 258 6.39 0.12 15.22
N VAL A 259 6.34 0.17 16.55
CA VAL A 259 6.71 -1.00 17.39
C VAL A 259 5.70 -2.14 17.28
N SER A 260 4.42 -1.85 17.03
CA SER A 260 3.35 -2.85 17.10
C SER A 260 2.79 -3.32 15.76
N HIS A 261 3.01 -2.59 14.67
CA HIS A 261 2.19 -2.77 13.45
C HIS A 261 2.98 -3.04 12.16
N MET A 262 4.24 -3.47 12.27
CA MET A 262 5.12 -3.69 11.12
C MET A 262 4.53 -4.65 10.05
N PRO A 263 4.34 -4.18 8.80
CA PRO A 263 3.74 -4.94 7.72
C PRO A 263 4.69 -5.97 7.07
N MET A 264 4.28 -7.24 7.00
CA MET A 264 5.06 -8.31 6.36
C MET A 264 4.83 -8.37 4.84
N SER A 265 5.91 -8.54 4.06
CA SER A 265 5.87 -8.61 2.58
C SER A 265 5.17 -9.84 1.99
N VAL A 266 4.81 -10.84 2.81
CA VAL A 266 4.12 -12.05 2.33
C VAL A 266 2.76 -11.73 1.70
N ALA A 267 2.16 -10.58 2.03
CA ALA A 267 0.94 -10.08 1.40
C ALA A 267 1.06 -9.93 -0.14
N HIS A 268 2.29 -9.79 -0.66
CA HIS A 268 2.56 -9.58 -2.10
C HIS A 268 3.27 -10.78 -2.76
N LYS A 269 3.36 -11.94 -2.09
CA LYS A 269 4.15 -13.08 -2.59
C LYS A 269 3.29 -14.33 -2.78
N GLY A 270 3.55 -15.05 -3.88
CA GLY A 270 2.83 -16.27 -4.22
C GLY A 270 1.38 -16.00 -4.64
N PRO A 271 0.45 -16.94 -4.39
CA PRO A 271 -0.97 -16.72 -4.66
C PRO A 271 -1.49 -15.53 -3.85
N LEU A 272 -1.92 -14.49 -4.56
CA LEU A 272 -2.42 -13.27 -3.92
C LEU A 272 -3.85 -13.50 -3.42
N SER A 273 -4.15 -12.93 -2.25
CA SER A 273 -5.50 -12.93 -1.65
C SER A 273 -6.06 -11.51 -1.64
N MET A 274 -7.35 -11.36 -1.32
CA MET A 274 -7.99 -10.05 -1.10
C MET A 274 -7.18 -9.14 -0.15
N TRP A 275 -6.43 -9.73 0.79
CA TRP A 275 -5.62 -8.98 1.75
C TRP A 275 -4.52 -8.13 1.11
N LYS A 276 -4.01 -8.50 -0.08
CA LYS A 276 -3.05 -7.67 -0.83
C LYS A 276 -3.60 -6.26 -1.06
N SER A 277 -4.90 -6.16 -1.35
CA SER A 277 -5.59 -4.89 -1.57
C SER A 277 -5.97 -4.16 -0.27
N CYS A 278 -5.97 -4.87 0.86
CA CYS A 278 -6.34 -4.30 2.17
C CYS A 278 -5.15 -3.93 3.04
N HIS A 279 -3.97 -4.48 2.75
CA HIS A 279 -2.84 -4.43 3.64
C HIS A 279 -2.36 -3.00 3.94
N ALA A 280 -2.30 -2.14 2.92
CA ALA A 280 -1.95 -0.73 3.10
C ALA A 280 -3.03 0.05 3.87
N GLY A 281 -4.31 -0.25 3.62
CA GLY A 281 -5.42 0.29 4.42
C GLY A 281 -5.35 -0.12 5.90
N GLU A 282 -4.89 -1.33 6.20
CA GLU A 282 -4.66 -1.79 7.57
C GLU A 282 -3.46 -1.09 8.23
N THR A 283 -2.36 -0.93 7.50
CA THR A 283 -1.21 -0.12 7.93
C THR A 283 -1.66 1.30 8.32
N ALA A 284 -2.44 1.94 7.45
CA ALA A 284 -2.98 3.26 7.66
C ALA A 284 -3.94 3.31 8.87
N ARG A 285 -4.83 2.32 9.00
CA ARG A 285 -5.74 2.16 10.15
C ARG A 285 -4.96 2.10 11.46
N CYS A 286 -3.90 1.29 11.51
CA CYS A 286 -3.08 1.11 12.71
C CYS A 286 -2.36 2.41 13.09
N ALA A 287 -1.80 3.14 12.13
CA ALA A 287 -1.15 4.42 12.39
C ALA A 287 -2.12 5.50 12.92
N VAL A 288 -3.35 5.56 12.38
CA VAL A 288 -4.41 6.45 12.90
C VAL A 288 -4.77 6.07 14.33
N PHE A 289 -4.93 4.78 14.62
CA PHE A 289 -5.19 4.30 15.97
C PHE A 289 -4.06 4.69 16.95
N SER A 290 -2.80 4.53 16.55
CA SER A 290 -1.63 4.96 17.34
C SER A 290 -1.61 6.46 17.62
N ALA A 291 -1.97 7.30 16.63
CA ALA A 291 -2.10 8.74 16.83
C ALA A 291 -3.23 9.10 17.81
N LEU A 292 -4.37 8.40 17.74
CA LEU A 292 -5.48 8.59 18.68
C LEU A 292 -5.11 8.16 20.11
N LEU A 293 -4.35 7.07 20.28
CA LEU A 293 -3.82 6.64 21.57
C LEU A 293 -2.88 7.71 22.17
N ALA A 294 -1.94 8.22 21.37
CA ALA A 294 -1.03 9.28 21.81
C ALA A 294 -1.78 10.58 22.15
N ARG A 295 -2.82 10.92 21.38
CA ARG A 295 -3.74 12.03 21.69
C ARG A 295 -4.40 11.88 23.05
N ALA A 296 -4.78 10.66 23.40
CA ALA A 296 -5.38 10.32 24.69
C ALA A 296 -4.35 10.23 25.84
N GLY A 297 -3.06 10.44 25.57
CA GLY A 297 -1.99 10.46 26.58
C GLY A 297 -1.22 9.15 26.73
N MET A 298 -1.41 8.17 25.84
CA MET A 298 -0.61 6.96 25.84
C MET A 298 0.86 7.28 25.49
N THR A 299 1.79 6.80 26.32
CA THR A 299 3.24 6.92 26.08
C THR A 299 3.80 5.68 25.39
N ALA A 300 4.98 5.80 24.79
CA ALA A 300 5.63 4.74 24.03
C ALA A 300 7.12 4.63 24.34
N PRO A 301 7.78 3.51 23.99
CA PRO A 301 9.23 3.39 24.08
C PRO A 301 9.91 4.53 23.28
N PRO A 302 10.87 5.27 23.87
CA PRO A 302 11.41 6.47 23.22
C PRO A 302 12.35 6.17 22.05
N GLN A 303 12.87 4.94 21.95
CA GLN A 303 13.90 4.56 20.98
C GLN A 303 13.44 3.39 20.07
N PRO A 304 12.38 3.58 19.26
CA PRO A 304 11.80 2.50 18.48
C PRO A 304 12.70 2.04 17.30
N PHE A 305 13.74 2.80 16.96
CA PHE A 305 14.70 2.44 15.91
C PHE A 305 15.99 1.84 16.47
N ALA A 306 16.67 2.55 17.37
CA ALA A 306 18.07 2.28 17.70
C ALA A 306 18.28 1.38 18.92
N ALA A 307 17.30 1.26 19.82
CA ALA A 307 17.44 0.43 21.02
C ALA A 307 17.52 -1.07 20.68
N GLU A 308 17.95 -1.88 21.65
CA GLU A 308 17.89 -3.34 21.54
C GLU A 308 16.46 -3.81 21.26
N GLY A 309 16.29 -4.65 20.24
CA GLY A 309 14.97 -5.07 19.74
C GLY A 309 14.21 -4.01 18.93
N GLY A 310 14.78 -2.81 18.74
CA GLY A 310 14.25 -1.78 17.85
C GLY A 310 14.43 -2.12 16.37
N LEU A 311 13.91 -1.26 15.49
CA LEU A 311 13.87 -1.53 14.06
C LEU A 311 15.26 -1.84 13.45
N PHE A 312 16.31 -1.13 13.86
CA PHE A 312 17.67 -1.31 13.32
C PHE A 312 18.29 -2.62 13.74
N PHE A 313 17.84 -3.22 14.84
CA PHE A 313 18.25 -4.57 15.22
C PHE A 313 17.81 -5.60 14.17
N HIS A 314 16.63 -5.41 13.58
CA HIS A 314 16.06 -6.32 12.59
C HIS A 314 16.47 -6.00 11.14
N LEU A 315 16.58 -4.72 10.81
CA LEU A 315 16.88 -4.27 9.44
C LEU A 315 18.35 -3.91 9.21
N GLY A 316 19.15 -3.78 10.26
CA GLY A 316 20.37 -2.98 10.21
C GLY A 316 20.07 -1.48 10.20
N ALA A 317 21.06 -0.68 10.56
CA ALA A 317 20.92 0.78 10.60
C ALA A 317 20.79 1.39 9.19
N PHE A 318 20.04 2.48 9.09
CA PHE A 318 20.06 3.32 7.90
C PHE A 318 21.40 4.03 7.82
N LYS A 319 22.02 4.04 6.64
CA LYS A 319 23.24 4.81 6.44
C LYS A 319 22.96 6.31 6.20
N ASP A 320 21.73 6.67 5.82
CA ASP A 320 21.38 8.04 5.41
C ASP A 320 19.86 8.31 5.49
N LEU A 321 19.28 8.52 6.69
CA LEU A 321 17.95 9.15 6.76
C LEU A 321 18.11 10.61 6.35
N ARG A 322 17.60 10.97 5.17
CA ARG A 322 17.71 12.31 4.61
C ARG A 322 16.33 12.89 4.44
N LEU A 323 15.95 13.74 5.39
CA LEU A 323 14.73 14.52 5.29
C LEU A 323 14.97 15.70 4.34
N PRO A 324 14.07 15.98 3.39
CA PRO A 324 14.21 17.11 2.49
C PRO A 324 14.24 18.44 3.26
N ALA A 325 14.84 19.48 2.69
CA ALA A 325 14.88 20.77 3.34
C ALA A 325 13.46 21.37 3.43
N ASN A 326 13.04 21.82 4.61
CA ASN A 326 11.80 22.56 4.78
C ASN A 326 11.93 23.95 4.12
N GLY A 327 11.18 24.20 3.05
CA GLY A 327 11.04 25.57 2.52
C GLY A 327 10.68 25.68 1.04
N PRO A 328 10.23 26.88 0.62
CA PRO A 328 9.91 27.18 -0.76
C PRO A 328 11.21 27.24 -1.60
N GLY A 329 11.43 26.24 -2.46
CA GLY A 329 12.54 26.25 -3.43
C GLY A 329 13.21 24.89 -3.67
N GLY A 330 12.99 23.90 -2.81
CA GLY A 330 13.33 22.50 -3.09
C GLY A 330 12.18 21.79 -3.80
N ARG A 331 12.49 20.90 -4.75
CA ARG A 331 11.50 20.01 -5.34
C ARG A 331 11.04 19.00 -4.29
N MET A 332 9.75 18.98 -3.97
CA MET A 332 9.15 18.06 -3.02
C MET A 332 8.96 16.66 -3.65
N VAL A 333 8.95 15.62 -2.81
CA VAL A 333 8.76 14.21 -3.19
C VAL A 333 7.43 14.00 -3.92
N ILE A 334 6.38 14.74 -3.55
CA ILE A 334 5.09 14.66 -4.25
C ILE A 334 5.18 15.11 -5.71
N GLU A 335 6.13 15.99 -6.04
CA GLU A 335 6.38 16.47 -7.40
C GLU A 335 7.14 15.43 -8.26
N THR A 336 7.54 14.30 -7.67
CA THR A 336 8.20 13.18 -8.38
C THR A 336 7.29 11.96 -8.55
N THR A 337 6.04 12.06 -8.12
CA THR A 337 5.05 10.97 -8.17
C THR A 337 4.68 10.63 -9.61
N ASN A 338 4.57 9.34 -9.92
CA ASN A 338 4.03 8.83 -11.18
C ASN A 338 2.64 8.25 -10.94
N TYR A 339 1.85 8.16 -12.01
CA TYR A 339 0.47 7.68 -11.95
C TYR A 339 0.26 6.56 -12.96
N LYS A 340 -0.47 5.52 -12.54
CA LYS A 340 -0.80 4.40 -13.41
C LYS A 340 -1.80 4.80 -14.48
N ARG A 341 -1.50 4.46 -15.73
CA ARG A 341 -2.38 4.68 -16.89
C ARG A 341 -3.41 3.58 -17.03
N TYR A 342 -3.02 2.35 -16.69
CA TYR A 342 -3.88 1.17 -16.72
C TYR A 342 -4.06 0.60 -15.30
N PRO A 343 -5.20 -0.03 -14.97
CA PRO A 343 -5.45 -0.62 -13.66
C PRO A 343 -4.74 -1.98 -13.52
N SER A 344 -3.41 -1.95 -13.46
CA SER A 344 -2.56 -3.14 -13.37
C SER A 344 -1.22 -2.83 -12.71
N GLU A 345 -0.46 -3.87 -12.35
CA GLU A 345 0.86 -3.75 -11.74
C GLU A 345 1.80 -2.82 -12.56
N ALA A 346 2.61 -2.02 -11.88
CA ALA A 346 3.38 -0.92 -12.47
C ALA A 346 4.35 -1.38 -13.59
N SER A 347 4.93 -2.57 -13.49
CA SER A 347 5.82 -3.13 -14.50
C SER A 347 5.11 -3.58 -15.78
N THR A 348 3.79 -3.78 -15.73
CA THR A 348 2.98 -4.15 -16.91
C THR A 348 2.57 -2.95 -17.76
N GLN A 349 2.70 -1.72 -17.26
CA GLN A 349 2.19 -0.51 -17.92
C GLN A 349 2.75 -0.33 -19.33
N SER A 350 4.06 -0.47 -19.49
CA SER A 350 4.73 -0.24 -20.77
C SER A 350 4.51 -1.35 -21.79
N VAL A 351 4.23 -2.58 -21.35
CA VAL A 351 3.91 -3.67 -22.27
C VAL A 351 2.55 -3.45 -22.93
N ILE A 352 1.58 -2.90 -22.19
CA ILE A 352 0.23 -2.62 -22.68
C ILE A 352 0.30 -1.64 -23.86
N GLU A 353 1.20 -0.66 -23.81
CA GLU A 353 1.40 0.31 -24.89
C GLU A 353 1.90 -0.31 -26.20
N LEU A 354 2.50 -1.50 -26.17
CA LEU A 354 2.98 -2.20 -27.37
C LEU A 354 1.88 -3.01 -28.06
N LEU A 355 0.80 -3.33 -27.35
CA LEU A 355 -0.23 -4.26 -27.83
C LEU A 355 -0.99 -3.77 -29.06
N PRO A 356 -1.31 -2.47 -29.23
CA PRO A 356 -1.96 -1.99 -30.46
C PRO A 356 -1.15 -2.29 -31.72
N GLU A 357 0.17 -2.10 -31.67
CA GLU A 357 1.05 -2.39 -32.81
C GLU A 357 1.14 -3.89 -33.11
N ILE A 358 1.16 -4.73 -32.06
CA ILE A 358 1.16 -6.19 -32.23
C ILE A 358 -0.17 -6.66 -32.84
N ARG A 359 -1.30 -6.12 -32.39
CA ARG A 359 -2.63 -6.42 -32.94
C ARG A 359 -2.80 -6.00 -34.40
N ALA A 360 -2.17 -4.89 -34.79
CA ALA A 360 -2.16 -4.46 -36.19
C ALA A 360 -1.35 -5.42 -37.09
N TRP A 361 -0.38 -6.13 -36.52
CA TRP A 361 0.49 -7.06 -37.26
C TRP A 361 -0.04 -8.49 -37.31
N THR A 362 -0.64 -9.00 -36.22
CA THR A 362 -1.21 -10.36 -36.17
C THR A 362 -2.53 -10.39 -35.41
N ARG A 363 -3.47 -11.22 -35.88
CA ARG A 363 -4.68 -11.52 -35.11
C ARG A 363 -4.33 -12.43 -33.93
N PRO A 364 -5.04 -12.36 -32.79
CA PRO A 364 -4.77 -13.20 -31.62
C PRO A 364 -4.79 -14.70 -31.92
N GLU A 365 -5.72 -15.15 -32.75
CA GLU A 365 -5.86 -16.54 -33.19
C GLU A 365 -4.73 -17.01 -34.10
N ASP A 366 -4.00 -16.07 -34.72
CA ASP A 366 -2.86 -16.35 -35.60
C ASP A 366 -1.52 -16.34 -34.86
N VAL A 367 -1.52 -16.02 -33.55
CA VAL A 367 -0.32 -16.11 -32.71
C VAL A 367 0.10 -17.57 -32.57
N ALA A 368 1.38 -17.83 -32.76
CA ALA A 368 2.02 -19.14 -32.57
C ALA A 368 2.80 -19.20 -31.25
N SER A 369 3.52 -18.13 -30.87
CA SER A 369 4.19 -18.04 -29.56
C SER A 369 4.51 -16.59 -29.20
N ILE A 370 4.63 -16.32 -27.90
CA ILE A 370 5.17 -15.07 -27.37
C ILE A 370 6.27 -15.38 -26.35
N LEU A 371 7.45 -14.81 -26.55
CA LEU A 371 8.52 -14.83 -25.55
C LEU A 371 8.59 -13.46 -24.87
N ILE A 372 8.51 -13.48 -23.55
CA ILE A 372 8.58 -12.30 -22.67
C ILE A 372 9.94 -12.30 -21.98
N GLU A 373 10.75 -11.29 -22.23
CA GLU A 373 12.07 -11.14 -21.61
C GLU A 373 12.09 -9.88 -20.74
N LEU A 374 12.40 -10.04 -19.46
CA LEU A 374 12.36 -8.99 -18.44
C LEU A 374 13.45 -9.25 -17.38
N PRO A 375 13.83 -8.27 -16.54
CA PRO A 375 14.83 -8.47 -15.49
C PRO A 375 14.38 -9.54 -14.46
N PRO A 376 15.32 -10.23 -13.79
CA PRO A 376 15.01 -11.36 -12.91
C PRO A 376 14.01 -11.05 -11.78
N GLY A 377 14.12 -9.89 -11.15
CA GLY A 377 13.19 -9.47 -10.09
C GLY A 377 11.74 -9.38 -10.59
N TRP A 378 11.54 -8.88 -11.81
CA TRP A 378 10.22 -8.76 -12.41
C TRP A 378 9.68 -10.09 -12.96
N VAL A 379 10.55 -11.03 -13.35
CA VAL A 379 10.10 -12.42 -13.61
C VAL A 379 9.42 -12.98 -12.37
N LYS A 380 10.03 -12.81 -11.17
CA LYS A 380 9.47 -13.30 -9.91
C LYS A 380 8.15 -12.61 -9.52
N GLU A 381 7.99 -11.33 -9.86
CA GLU A 381 6.82 -10.53 -9.44
C GLU A 381 5.61 -10.73 -10.35
N VAL A 382 5.80 -10.73 -11.68
CA VAL A 382 4.70 -10.67 -12.66
C VAL A 382 4.68 -11.79 -13.69
N ALA A 383 5.66 -12.70 -13.64
CA ALA A 383 5.77 -13.81 -14.58
C ALA A 383 6.31 -15.10 -13.93
N ASP A 384 6.06 -15.31 -12.64
CA ASP A 384 6.31 -16.59 -12.00
C ASP A 384 5.21 -17.60 -12.39
N PRO A 385 5.40 -18.92 -12.19
CA PRO A 385 4.43 -19.93 -12.59
C PRO A 385 3.00 -19.69 -12.08
N SER A 386 2.82 -19.08 -10.90
CA SER A 386 1.49 -18.75 -10.38
C SER A 386 0.75 -17.73 -11.23
N LYS A 387 1.45 -16.92 -12.04
CA LYS A 387 0.84 -15.91 -12.94
C LYS A 387 0.21 -16.51 -14.20
N TRP A 388 0.40 -17.81 -14.46
CA TRP A 388 -0.38 -18.53 -15.48
C TRP A 388 -1.67 -19.15 -14.91
N ASP A 389 -1.71 -19.38 -13.59
CA ASP A 389 -2.81 -20.04 -12.89
C ASP A 389 -3.66 -19.03 -12.10
N LEU A 390 -4.41 -18.22 -12.85
CA LEU A 390 -5.25 -17.17 -12.26
C LEU A 390 -6.51 -17.73 -11.64
N HIS A 391 -6.78 -17.39 -10.37
CA HIS A 391 -8.01 -17.76 -9.66
C HIS A 391 -8.80 -16.56 -9.13
N ASN A 392 -8.21 -15.37 -9.18
CA ASN A 392 -8.79 -14.15 -8.61
C ASN A 392 -8.26 -12.89 -9.31
N HIS A 393 -8.88 -11.76 -8.96
CA HIS A 393 -8.54 -10.43 -9.46
C HIS A 393 -7.09 -10.06 -9.16
N GLU A 394 -6.65 -10.25 -7.90
CA GLU A 394 -5.34 -9.82 -7.42
C GLU A 394 -4.18 -10.54 -8.09
N THR A 395 -4.38 -11.77 -8.57
CA THR A 395 -3.36 -12.47 -9.36
C THR A 395 -3.38 -12.01 -10.82
N ALA A 396 -4.55 -11.66 -11.35
CA ALA A 396 -4.74 -11.27 -12.75
C ALA A 396 -4.16 -9.88 -13.06
N ASP A 397 -4.36 -8.90 -12.19
CA ASP A 397 -3.78 -7.54 -12.32
C ASP A 397 -2.24 -7.51 -12.13
N HIS A 398 -1.65 -8.58 -11.58
CA HIS A 398 -0.20 -8.83 -11.44
C HIS A 398 0.33 -9.91 -12.41
N SER A 399 -0.44 -10.28 -13.45
CA SER A 399 -0.02 -11.29 -14.41
C SER A 399 0.33 -10.66 -15.75
N MET A 400 1.64 -10.58 -16.04
CA MET A 400 2.15 -10.17 -17.35
C MET A 400 1.54 -10.99 -18.51
N PRO A 401 1.49 -12.34 -18.47
CA PRO A 401 0.89 -13.10 -19.57
C PRO A 401 -0.63 -12.84 -19.70
N TYR A 402 -1.35 -12.63 -18.60
CA TYR A 402 -2.77 -12.30 -18.65
C TYR A 402 -3.03 -10.94 -19.27
N VAL A 403 -2.32 -9.91 -18.84
CA VAL A 403 -2.44 -8.54 -19.35
C VAL A 403 -2.11 -8.49 -20.85
N ILE A 404 -1.08 -9.22 -21.31
CA ILE A 404 -0.79 -9.35 -22.73
C ILE A 404 -1.95 -10.07 -23.45
N ALA A 405 -2.42 -11.21 -22.92
CA ALA A 405 -3.49 -11.97 -23.55
C ALA A 405 -4.78 -11.16 -23.69
N ARG A 406 -5.19 -10.46 -22.63
CA ARG A 406 -6.37 -9.60 -22.61
C ARG A 406 -6.24 -8.39 -23.50
N GLY A 407 -5.11 -7.69 -23.48
CA GLY A 407 -4.93 -6.54 -24.37
C GLY A 407 -4.88 -6.97 -25.84
N LEU A 408 -4.30 -8.15 -26.13
CA LEU A 408 -4.36 -8.73 -27.47
C LEU A 408 -5.76 -9.18 -27.88
N LEU A 409 -6.65 -9.57 -26.98
CA LEU A 409 -8.00 -10.05 -27.32
C LEU A 409 -9.04 -8.92 -27.33
N ASP A 410 -9.04 -8.08 -26.31
CA ASP A 410 -10.02 -7.01 -26.11
C ASP A 410 -9.61 -5.69 -26.78
N GLY A 411 -8.30 -5.50 -27.06
CA GLY A 411 -7.76 -4.29 -27.70
C GLY A 411 -7.47 -3.17 -26.71
N GLU A 412 -7.94 -3.31 -25.48
CA GLU A 412 -7.71 -2.41 -24.37
C GLU A 412 -7.69 -3.21 -23.05
N ILE A 413 -6.95 -2.71 -22.06
CA ILE A 413 -7.01 -3.17 -20.67
C ILE A 413 -7.69 -2.09 -19.84
N TYR A 414 -8.79 -2.46 -19.19
CA TYR A 414 -9.52 -1.59 -18.26
C TYR A 414 -10.09 -2.38 -17.09
N LEU A 415 -10.95 -1.77 -16.27
CA LEU A 415 -11.41 -2.36 -15.00
C LEU A 415 -12.19 -3.67 -15.19
N ASP A 416 -13.02 -3.77 -16.23
CA ASP A 416 -13.81 -4.97 -16.55
C ASP A 416 -12.96 -6.11 -17.11
N SER A 417 -11.73 -5.84 -17.59
CA SER A 417 -10.75 -6.86 -17.99
C SER A 417 -10.38 -7.79 -16.84
N PHE A 418 -10.61 -7.41 -15.59
CA PHE A 418 -10.32 -8.21 -14.38
C PHE A 418 -11.57 -8.75 -13.70
N SER A 419 -12.69 -8.83 -14.42
CA SER A 419 -13.90 -9.52 -13.95
C SER A 419 -13.72 -11.04 -13.97
N ASP A 420 -14.45 -11.76 -13.13
CA ASP A 420 -14.43 -13.24 -13.08
C ASP A 420 -14.69 -13.87 -14.45
N ALA A 421 -15.60 -13.29 -15.24
CA ALA A 421 -15.89 -13.78 -16.59
C ALA A 421 -14.69 -13.65 -17.54
N LYS A 422 -13.93 -12.54 -17.46
CA LYS A 422 -12.74 -12.32 -18.30
C LYS A 422 -11.53 -13.13 -17.82
N ILE A 423 -11.36 -13.28 -16.51
CA ILE A 423 -10.30 -14.10 -15.92
C ILE A 423 -10.48 -15.57 -16.31
N ASN A 424 -11.73 -16.05 -16.36
CA ASN A 424 -12.06 -17.43 -16.72
C ASN A 424 -12.27 -17.65 -18.23
N ASP A 425 -12.02 -16.64 -19.08
CA ASP A 425 -12.18 -16.76 -20.54
C ASP A 425 -11.19 -17.80 -21.12
N PRO A 426 -11.68 -18.90 -21.72
CA PRO A 426 -10.82 -19.92 -22.31
C PRO A 426 -9.90 -19.39 -23.42
N ALA A 427 -10.31 -18.34 -24.14
CA ALA A 427 -9.47 -17.73 -25.17
C ALA A 427 -8.26 -16.99 -24.55
N ALA A 428 -8.44 -16.37 -23.38
CA ALA A 428 -7.33 -15.80 -22.62
C ALA A 428 -6.33 -16.90 -22.23
N ARG A 429 -6.85 -17.99 -21.64
CA ARG A 429 -6.04 -19.11 -21.16
C ARG A 429 -5.27 -19.81 -22.28
N ALA A 430 -5.92 -20.00 -23.44
CA ALA A 430 -5.28 -20.55 -24.62
C ALA A 430 -4.12 -19.67 -25.10
N LEU A 431 -4.32 -18.35 -25.18
CA LEU A 431 -3.27 -17.41 -25.60
C LEU A 431 -2.13 -17.32 -24.58
N MET A 432 -2.42 -17.32 -23.28
CA MET A 432 -1.42 -17.41 -22.21
C MET A 432 -0.57 -18.68 -22.32
N GLY A 433 -1.16 -19.81 -22.72
CA GLY A 433 -0.47 -21.08 -22.94
C GLY A 433 0.54 -21.05 -24.09
N LEU A 434 0.50 -20.03 -24.95
CA LEU A 434 1.50 -19.79 -26.01
C LEU A 434 2.66 -18.90 -25.55
N MET A 435 2.65 -18.46 -24.29
CA MET A 435 3.63 -17.52 -23.74
C MET A 435 4.65 -18.21 -22.86
N THR A 436 5.90 -17.75 -22.94
CA THR A 436 6.97 -18.11 -22.01
C THR A 436 7.66 -16.85 -21.52
N ALA A 437 8.11 -16.84 -20.27
CA ALA A 437 8.89 -15.75 -19.70
C ALA A 437 10.27 -16.21 -19.27
N ARG A 438 11.28 -15.37 -19.45
CA ARG A 438 12.64 -15.60 -18.95
C ARG A 438 13.33 -14.31 -18.55
N ALA A 439 14.33 -14.43 -17.70
CA ALA A 439 15.23 -13.33 -17.41
C ALA A 439 15.94 -12.89 -18.70
N ASN A 440 15.99 -11.59 -18.97
CA ASN A 440 16.86 -11.07 -20.02
C ASN A 440 18.34 -11.34 -19.65
N SER A 441 19.18 -11.66 -20.64
CA SER A 441 20.59 -11.99 -20.41
C SER A 441 21.50 -10.77 -20.34
N ASN A 442 20.92 -9.57 -20.22
CA ASN A 442 21.68 -8.32 -20.30
C ASN A 442 22.31 -8.03 -18.92
N GLU A 443 23.65 -8.08 -18.86
CA GLU A 443 24.42 -8.05 -17.60
C GLU A 443 24.18 -6.80 -16.73
N THR A 444 23.68 -5.72 -17.31
CA THR A 444 23.39 -4.45 -16.62
C THR A 444 22.24 -4.53 -15.60
N TYR A 445 21.43 -5.60 -15.64
CA TYR A 445 20.21 -5.74 -14.83
C TYR A 445 20.18 -7.03 -13.98
N GLN A 446 21.35 -7.55 -13.59
CA GLN A 446 21.45 -8.76 -12.73
C GLN A 446 21.06 -8.53 -11.27
N ASN A 447 20.70 -7.32 -10.86
CA ASN A 447 20.25 -7.08 -9.49
C ASN A 447 18.86 -7.71 -9.27
N GLU A 448 18.72 -8.56 -8.27
CA GLU A 448 17.43 -9.14 -7.88
C GLU A 448 16.49 -8.11 -7.24
N ALA A 449 16.99 -6.93 -6.87
CA ALA A 449 16.18 -5.82 -6.41
C ALA A 449 15.26 -5.31 -7.53
N LEU A 450 13.99 -5.05 -7.18
CA LEU A 450 13.01 -4.44 -8.08
C LEU A 450 13.48 -3.03 -8.47
N SER A 451 14.13 -2.92 -9.62
CA SER A 451 14.48 -1.65 -10.24
C SER A 451 13.30 -1.15 -11.06
N LEU A 452 12.89 0.10 -10.87
CA LEU A 452 11.91 0.80 -11.72
C LEU A 452 12.45 1.09 -13.14
N SER A 453 13.67 0.65 -13.45
CA SER A 453 14.26 0.69 -14.78
C SER A 453 14.77 -0.69 -15.19
N GLY A 454 14.42 -1.13 -16.39
CA GLY A 454 14.81 -2.43 -16.93
C GLY A 454 14.29 -2.63 -18.34
N GLN A 455 15.02 -3.32 -19.19
CA GLN A 455 14.57 -3.60 -20.56
C GLN A 455 13.54 -4.73 -20.57
N LEU A 456 12.40 -4.50 -21.22
CA LEU A 456 11.39 -5.50 -21.53
C LEU A 456 11.39 -5.73 -23.05
N ARG A 457 11.48 -7.00 -23.48
CA ARG A 457 11.40 -7.40 -24.88
C ARG A 457 10.29 -8.43 -25.06
N LEU A 458 9.47 -8.22 -26.09
CA LEU A 458 8.50 -9.21 -26.59
C LEU A 458 8.96 -9.71 -27.95
N THR A 459 9.03 -11.03 -28.11
CA THR A 459 9.17 -11.68 -29.42
C THR A 459 7.89 -12.44 -29.73
N VAL A 460 7.13 -11.96 -30.70
CA VAL A 460 5.86 -12.54 -31.14
C VAL A 460 6.07 -13.27 -32.45
N ARG A 461 5.67 -14.55 -32.52
CA ARG A 461 5.66 -15.34 -33.76
C ARG A 461 4.24 -15.65 -34.15
N ASN A 462 3.92 -15.55 -35.44
CA ASN A 462 2.62 -15.94 -35.98
C ASN A 462 2.69 -17.32 -36.67
N LYS A 463 1.52 -17.91 -36.93
CA LYS A 463 1.38 -19.24 -37.55
C LYS A 463 1.84 -19.28 -39.00
N SER A 464 1.93 -18.13 -39.68
CA SER A 464 2.51 -18.02 -41.02
C SER A 464 4.05 -17.95 -41.04
N GLY A 465 4.71 -18.04 -39.88
CA GLY A 465 6.17 -18.03 -39.76
C GLY A 465 6.80 -16.63 -39.66
N GLY A 466 5.99 -15.58 -39.56
CA GLY A 466 6.46 -14.22 -39.31
C GLY A 466 6.88 -14.03 -37.84
N GLU A 467 7.84 -13.12 -37.63
CA GLU A 467 8.33 -12.72 -36.31
C GLU A 467 8.30 -11.19 -36.17
N LEU A 468 7.81 -10.71 -35.03
CA LEU A 468 7.82 -9.31 -34.64
C LEU A 468 8.49 -9.19 -33.27
N VAL A 469 9.55 -8.38 -33.19
CA VAL A 469 10.23 -8.04 -31.94
C VAL A 469 9.87 -6.62 -31.55
N LYS A 470 9.46 -6.41 -30.30
CA LYS A 470 9.20 -5.11 -29.70
C LYS A 470 9.98 -4.98 -28.39
N GLU A 471 10.48 -3.78 -28.14
CA GLU A 471 11.23 -3.48 -26.92
C GLU A 471 10.67 -2.22 -26.26
N THR A 472 10.76 -2.20 -24.93
CA THR A 472 10.42 -1.06 -24.09
C THR A 472 11.23 -1.11 -22.80
N THR A 473 11.09 -0.11 -21.95
CA THR A 473 11.53 -0.15 -20.56
C THR A 473 10.36 -0.49 -19.64
N ILE A 474 10.64 -1.18 -18.54
CA ILE A 474 9.72 -1.38 -17.42
C ILE A 474 9.38 -0.03 -16.78
N GLY A 475 8.14 0.09 -16.30
CA GLY A 475 7.63 1.29 -15.68
C GLY A 475 7.02 2.25 -16.70
N TYR A 476 7.16 3.54 -16.43
CA TYR A 476 6.45 4.59 -17.15
C TYR A 476 7.35 5.20 -18.24
N LYS A 477 6.95 5.11 -19.52
CA LYS A 477 7.67 5.80 -20.60
C LYS A 477 7.58 7.32 -20.46
N ARG A 478 6.43 7.80 -20.00
CA ARG A 478 6.19 9.19 -19.64
C ARG A 478 5.16 9.30 -18.53
N PRO A 479 5.31 10.23 -17.59
CA PRO A 479 4.27 10.57 -16.63
C PRO A 479 2.95 10.95 -17.32
N LEU A 480 1.82 10.71 -16.65
CA LEU A 480 0.54 11.27 -17.08
C LEU A 480 0.58 12.79 -16.97
N THR A 481 0.09 13.47 -18.00
CA THR A 481 -0.19 14.91 -17.93
C THR A 481 -1.40 15.18 -17.04
N HIS A 482 -1.53 16.42 -16.57
CA HIS A 482 -2.69 16.87 -15.80
C HIS A 482 -4.03 16.58 -16.52
N GLU A 483 -4.09 16.81 -17.83
CA GLU A 483 -5.25 16.51 -18.66
C GLU A 483 -5.58 15.01 -18.67
N GLU A 484 -4.57 14.14 -18.71
CA GLU A 484 -4.75 12.70 -18.68
C GLU A 484 -5.20 12.20 -17.30
N ILE A 485 -4.74 12.82 -16.20
CA ILE A 485 -5.22 12.51 -14.85
C ILE A 485 -6.70 12.89 -14.72
N VAL A 486 -7.10 14.05 -15.24
CA VAL A 486 -8.50 14.48 -15.28
C VAL A 486 -9.33 13.51 -16.14
N ALA A 487 -8.83 13.13 -17.32
CA ALA A 487 -9.52 12.17 -18.19
C ALA A 487 -9.66 10.80 -17.54
N LYS A 488 -8.65 10.34 -16.78
CA LYS A 488 -8.68 9.10 -16.00
C LYS A 488 -9.79 9.16 -14.94
N PHE A 489 -9.84 10.23 -14.14
CA PHE A 489 -10.91 10.46 -13.17
C PHE A 489 -12.29 10.49 -13.84
N ASP A 490 -12.43 11.21 -14.95
CA ASP A 490 -13.71 11.33 -15.63
C ASP A 490 -14.20 10.00 -16.20
N ARG A 491 -13.27 9.20 -16.74
CA ARG A 491 -13.54 7.87 -17.31
C ARG A 491 -14.01 6.89 -16.23
N VAL A 492 -13.33 6.85 -15.09
CA VAL A 492 -13.72 5.91 -14.02
C VAL A 492 -15.05 6.30 -13.37
N CYS A 493 -15.29 7.59 -13.18
CA CYS A 493 -16.59 8.09 -12.73
C CYS A 493 -17.71 7.67 -13.70
N ALA A 494 -17.51 7.81 -15.01
CA ALA A 494 -18.48 7.36 -16.00
C ALA A 494 -18.69 5.83 -15.96
N PHE A 495 -17.59 5.05 -15.88
CA PHE A 495 -17.65 3.59 -15.77
C PHE A 495 -18.46 3.14 -14.54
N ARG A 496 -18.30 3.84 -13.42
CA ARG A 496 -19.04 3.59 -12.17
C ARG A 496 -20.37 4.34 -12.07
N GLN A 497 -20.88 4.92 -13.16
CA GLN A 497 -22.19 5.60 -13.19
C GLN A 497 -22.32 6.74 -12.16
N VAL A 498 -21.21 7.43 -11.84
CA VAL A 498 -21.24 8.70 -11.10
C VAL A 498 -21.87 9.76 -12.01
N SER A 499 -22.81 10.54 -11.49
CA SER A 499 -23.51 11.54 -12.31
C SER A 499 -22.56 12.63 -12.82
N ASP A 500 -22.86 13.21 -13.98
CA ASP A 500 -22.06 14.29 -14.56
C ASP A 500 -21.91 15.50 -13.61
N ALA A 501 -22.98 15.86 -12.91
CA ALA A 501 -22.98 16.95 -11.94
C ALA A 501 -22.04 16.65 -10.76
N GLN A 502 -22.15 15.45 -10.17
CA GLN A 502 -21.30 15.02 -9.06
C GLN A 502 -19.83 14.92 -9.48
N ARG A 503 -19.56 14.38 -10.67
CA ARG A 503 -18.21 14.32 -11.25
C ARG A 503 -17.61 15.71 -11.46
N ALA A 504 -18.36 16.63 -12.05
CA ALA A 504 -17.90 18.00 -12.30
C ALA A 504 -17.63 18.76 -10.99
N GLN A 505 -18.53 18.64 -10.01
CA GLN A 505 -18.36 19.22 -8.68
C GLN A 505 -17.12 18.65 -7.98
N GLY A 506 -17.00 17.32 -7.98
CA GLY A 506 -15.87 16.60 -7.41
C GLY A 506 -14.53 17.06 -7.96
N ARG A 507 -14.39 17.08 -9.29
CA ARG A 507 -13.19 17.58 -9.98
C ARG A 507 -12.85 18.99 -9.54
N SER A 508 -13.84 19.89 -9.50
CA SER A 508 -13.64 21.27 -9.09
C SER A 508 -13.14 21.38 -7.65
N GLN A 509 -13.72 20.62 -6.71
CA GLN A 509 -13.34 20.69 -5.30
C GLN A 509 -11.96 20.08 -5.04
N TRP A 510 -11.65 18.91 -5.60
CA TRP A 510 -10.36 18.25 -5.39
C TRP A 510 -9.19 19.01 -6.03
N LEU A 511 -9.38 19.63 -7.20
CA LEU A 511 -8.35 20.45 -7.84
C LEU A 511 -8.15 21.82 -7.16
N ASN A 512 -9.14 22.31 -6.41
CA ASN A 512 -9.08 23.60 -5.71
C ASN A 512 -9.09 23.42 -4.18
N LEU A 513 -8.55 22.29 -3.69
CA LEU A 513 -8.72 21.90 -2.29
C LEU A 513 -8.22 22.95 -1.31
N ARG A 514 -7.15 23.69 -1.65
CA ARG A 514 -6.60 24.78 -0.81
C ARG A 514 -7.64 25.83 -0.40
N ALA A 515 -8.66 26.07 -1.24
CA ALA A 515 -9.73 27.04 -0.97
C ALA A 515 -10.90 26.47 -0.14
N ILE A 516 -10.93 25.15 0.10
CA ILE A 516 -11.99 24.48 0.86
C ILE A 516 -11.77 24.70 2.35
N GLY A 517 -12.77 25.29 3.02
CA GLY A 517 -12.71 25.58 4.45
C GLY A 517 -12.84 24.34 5.34
N ASP A 518 -13.50 23.28 4.87
CA ASP A 518 -13.71 22.03 5.58
C ASP A 518 -13.67 20.85 4.61
N ILE A 519 -12.73 19.92 4.81
CA ILE A 519 -12.54 18.74 3.94
C ILE A 519 -13.78 17.84 3.85
N ALA A 520 -14.72 17.93 4.81
CA ALA A 520 -15.97 17.21 4.73
C ALA A 520 -16.78 17.59 3.47
N GLU A 521 -16.62 18.79 2.92
CA GLU A 521 -17.35 19.22 1.71
C GLU A 521 -17.06 18.32 0.49
N PRO A 522 -15.80 18.18 0.00
CA PRO A 522 -15.48 17.27 -1.09
C PRO A 522 -15.70 15.78 -0.75
N ILE A 523 -15.51 15.38 0.51
CA ILE A 523 -15.80 14.00 0.95
C ILE A 523 -17.30 13.71 0.78
N ASN A 524 -18.17 14.64 1.18
CA ASN A 524 -19.62 14.50 1.06
C ASN A 524 -20.09 14.43 -0.39
N THR A 525 -19.41 15.11 -1.31
CA THR A 525 -19.66 14.96 -2.76
C THR A 525 -19.49 13.50 -3.21
N PHE A 526 -18.64 12.71 -2.56
CA PHE A 526 -18.45 11.27 -2.82
C PHE A 526 -18.92 10.37 -1.67
N ALA A 527 -19.75 10.86 -0.75
CA ALA A 527 -20.28 10.03 0.33
C ALA A 527 -21.08 8.86 -0.24
N THR A 528 -21.89 9.10 -1.28
CA THR A 528 -22.60 8.04 -2.02
C THR A 528 -22.38 8.21 -3.52
N PHE A 529 -22.07 7.12 -4.23
CA PHE A 529 -21.97 7.11 -5.69
C PHE A 529 -22.13 5.70 -6.24
N GLY A 530 -22.34 5.57 -7.55
CA GLY A 530 -22.25 4.29 -8.27
C GLY A 530 -23.25 3.20 -7.92
N ARG A 531 -24.32 3.51 -7.18
CA ARG A 531 -25.43 2.59 -6.84
C ARG A 531 -24.93 1.32 -6.11
N PRO A 532 -24.39 1.44 -4.88
CA PRO A 532 -23.87 0.29 -4.15
C PRO A 532 -24.90 -0.82 -4.01
N GLN A 533 -24.52 -2.06 -4.29
CA GLN A 533 -25.30 -3.24 -3.94
C GLN A 533 -25.49 -3.31 -2.42
N PRO A 534 -26.61 -3.85 -1.93
CA PRO A 534 -26.82 -4.06 -0.49
C PRO A 534 -25.63 -4.77 0.18
N LEU A 535 -25.25 -4.29 1.36
CA LEU A 535 -24.12 -4.79 2.14
C LEU A 535 -24.48 -6.02 2.98
#